data_AF-A0A397FZ71-F1
#
_entry.id   AF-A0A397FZ71-F1
#
_cell.length_a   1.000
_cell.length_b   1.000
_cell.length_c   1.000
_cell.angle_alpha   90.00
_cell.angle_beta   90.00
_cell.angle_gamma   90.00
#
_symmetry.space_group_name_H-M   'P 1'
#
loop_
_entity.id
_entity.type
_entity.pdbx_description
1 polymer ?
#
loop_
_entity_poly.entity_id
_entity_poly.type
_entity_poly.pdbx_seq_one_letter_code
_entity_poly.pdbx_strand_id
1 'polypeptide(L)'
;MMSLQSLPAEVTLQIFQLLDNIDDALRLGRSCRQLYRILDRPGHRHMIMKSIIQRSEYHKYDLQLSHLTQFHAECAKIYATQPRLPMSRRPDTDMVKSFHEPSKELLASPLAVAEIVTRWHAMKALFDLYCKKSVRSSYMANWETSWNCFTETDGENETAGPSTQSICDSFAQLPLQEKQRAYERFYRALTAHWVAVELTWVIRVSKHKTERDFKRWERTVYNRWSNNPQRSLEEKLDIFEILDFVWFFLVSKIFDHSGTVADWIEVALESATPRDLSPLDLYLSHIEGSGHPAQLGTDHPDVLADDYTGWFIDDLTSIIRPPHVIELLLRLAWDPKSQSDFDRPEYVRKLGLLDQSYRWEQTKADGFRTYDVELYTIDLPDTDILLSLYDMAFRVQDEELWDLITKKYRWPDSEIDEQELNSECAEQWEWDKENLWNTDMRGEIFFRQETQTELFERLIQLEGLYIMGEGLVFDPLDPEGLYLMAD
;
A
#
# COMPACT_ATOMS: atom_id res chain seq x y z
N MET A 1 30.66 31.42 20.88
CA MET A 1 29.88 30.27 20.38
C MET A 1 30.68 29.00 20.64
N MET A 2 30.14 28.05 21.40
CA MET A 2 30.77 26.73 21.55
C MET A 2 30.66 25.99 20.21
N SER A 3 31.78 25.53 19.67
CA SER A 3 31.80 24.71 18.46
C SER A 3 31.37 23.28 18.82
N LEU A 4 30.59 22.63 17.97
CA LEU A 4 30.17 21.24 18.15
C LEU A 4 31.38 20.28 18.31
N GLN A 5 32.56 20.68 17.80
CA GLN A 5 33.83 19.97 17.94
C GLN A 5 34.44 20.05 19.36
N SER A 6 34.06 21.07 20.14
CA SER A 6 34.53 21.27 21.52
C SER A 6 33.73 20.48 22.55
N LEU A 7 32.65 19.81 22.14
CA LEU A 7 31.82 19.00 23.01
C LEU A 7 32.49 17.64 23.31
N PRO A 8 32.28 17.09 24.52
CA PRO A 8 32.64 15.70 24.82
C PRO A 8 31.95 14.72 23.87
N ALA A 9 32.62 13.60 23.57
CA ALA A 9 32.12 12.60 22.64
C ALA A 9 30.76 12.02 23.06
N GLU A 10 30.52 11.94 24.36
CA GLU A 10 29.27 11.49 24.97
C GLU A 10 28.11 12.45 24.66
N VAL A 11 28.37 13.77 24.73
CA VAL A 11 27.37 14.80 24.42
C VAL A 11 27.08 14.80 22.92
N THR A 12 28.10 14.69 22.08
CA THR A 12 27.91 14.58 20.63
C THR A 12 27.14 13.33 20.25
N LEU A 13 27.38 12.20 20.92
CA LEU A 13 26.62 10.98 20.71
C LEU A 13 25.14 11.14 21.08
N GLN A 14 24.84 11.82 22.19
CA GLN A 14 23.46 12.19 22.54
C GLN A 14 22.82 13.08 21.48
N ILE A 15 23.54 14.07 20.94
CA ILE A 15 23.05 14.90 19.83
C ILE A 15 22.68 14.02 18.63
N PHE A 16 23.56 13.09 18.23
CA PHE A 16 23.26 12.15 17.14
C PHE A 16 22.00 11.32 17.40
N GLN A 17 21.86 10.78 18.62
CA GLN A 17 20.69 9.99 19.01
C GLN A 17 19.39 10.80 19.05
N LEU A 18 19.50 12.13 19.23
CA LEU A 18 18.37 13.03 19.29
C LEU A 18 17.92 13.54 17.92
N LEU A 19 18.71 13.37 16.86
CA LEU A 19 18.31 13.73 15.50
C LEU A 19 17.04 13.00 15.07
N ASP A 20 16.20 13.66 14.29
CA ASP A 20 14.91 13.10 13.87
C ASP A 20 15.00 12.30 12.57
N ASN A 21 16.15 12.36 11.85
CA ASN A 21 16.32 11.73 10.54
C ASN A 21 17.69 11.06 10.31
N ILE A 22 17.66 9.91 9.62
CA ILE A 22 18.83 9.11 9.24
C ILE A 22 19.81 9.92 8.39
N ASP A 23 19.32 10.66 7.40
CA ASP A 23 20.15 11.49 6.52
C ASP A 23 20.85 12.59 7.30
N ASP A 24 20.18 13.19 8.29
CA ASP A 24 20.79 14.24 9.11
C ASP A 24 21.90 13.69 9.99
N ALA A 25 21.74 12.47 10.54
CA ALA A 25 22.82 11.79 11.24
C ALA A 25 24.01 11.48 10.31
N LEU A 26 23.75 11.01 9.08
CA LEU A 26 24.81 10.74 8.12
C LEU A 26 25.50 12.02 7.65
N ARG A 27 24.75 13.10 7.40
CA ARG A 27 25.27 14.43 7.02
C ARG A 27 26.11 15.01 8.13
N LEU A 28 25.62 15.03 9.38
CA LEU A 28 26.35 15.51 10.54
C LEU A 28 27.66 14.74 10.74
N GLY A 29 27.63 13.42 10.57
CA GLY A 29 28.84 12.59 10.61
C GLY A 29 29.85 12.96 9.54
N ARG A 30 29.40 13.32 8.33
CA ARG A 30 30.26 13.72 7.21
C ARG A 30 30.82 15.13 7.33
N SER A 31 30.28 15.98 8.21
CA SER A 31 30.70 17.38 8.35
C SER A 31 32.15 17.54 8.83
N CYS A 32 32.68 16.63 9.66
CA CYS A 32 34.11 16.62 10.00
C CYS A 32 34.61 15.26 10.52
N ARG A 33 35.94 15.08 10.55
CA ARG A 33 36.58 13.82 10.96
C ARG A 33 36.24 13.39 12.39
N GLN A 34 36.05 14.32 13.32
CA GLN A 34 35.70 14.00 14.71
C GLN A 34 34.28 13.44 14.80
N LEU A 35 33.32 14.07 14.13
CA LEU A 35 31.92 13.61 14.09
C LEU A 35 31.81 12.26 13.38
N TYR A 36 32.54 12.08 12.29
CA TYR A 36 32.63 10.79 11.60
C TYR A 36 33.16 9.68 12.53
N ARG A 37 34.22 9.95 13.29
CA ARG A 37 34.78 8.99 14.27
C ARG A 37 33.77 8.63 15.37
N ILE A 38 32.91 9.55 15.77
CA ILE A 38 31.88 9.29 16.78
C ILE A 38 30.76 8.44 16.18
N LEU A 39 30.32 8.75 14.96
CA LEU A 39 29.31 7.98 14.23
C LEU A 39 29.79 6.55 13.94
N ASP A 40 31.03 6.39 13.47
CA ASP A 40 31.58 5.13 12.98
C ASP A 40 32.24 4.27 14.08
N ARG A 41 32.21 4.72 15.33
CA ARG A 41 32.70 3.93 16.46
C ARG A 41 31.86 2.65 16.61
N PRO A 42 32.47 1.49 16.91
CA PRO A 42 31.73 0.23 17.08
C PRO A 42 30.55 0.38 18.04
N GLY A 43 29.37 -0.04 17.60
CA GLY A 43 28.11 0.07 18.35
C GLY A 43 27.42 1.44 18.27
N HIS A 44 28.14 2.55 18.05
CA HIS A 44 27.53 3.88 18.01
C HIS A 44 26.58 4.04 16.83
N ARG A 45 27.00 3.63 15.63
CA ARG A 45 26.15 3.72 14.43
C ARG A 45 24.82 2.99 14.61
N HIS A 46 24.86 1.78 15.16
CA HIS A 46 23.66 1.00 15.48
C HIS A 46 22.79 1.74 16.50
N MET A 47 23.38 2.22 17.58
CA MET A 47 22.65 2.92 18.64
C MET A 47 21.99 4.21 18.14
N ILE A 48 22.69 5.01 17.34
CA ILE A 48 22.18 6.25 16.72
C ILE A 48 21.01 5.94 15.80
N MET A 49 21.20 5.04 14.82
CA MET A 49 20.17 4.72 13.84
C MET A 49 18.96 4.07 14.50
N LYS A 50 19.17 3.21 15.50
CA LYS A 50 18.10 2.63 16.31
C LYS A 50 17.28 3.72 17.01
N SER A 51 17.92 4.69 17.65
CA SER A 51 17.23 5.79 18.34
C SER A 51 16.41 6.66 17.40
N ILE A 52 16.87 6.87 16.16
CA ILE A 52 16.11 7.59 15.13
C ILE A 52 14.89 6.75 14.73
N ILE A 53 15.09 5.51 14.27
CA ILE A 53 14.04 4.59 13.83
C ILE A 53 12.94 4.41 14.89
N GLN A 54 13.31 4.34 16.18
CA GLN A 54 12.33 4.16 17.26
C GLN A 54 11.44 5.37 17.55
N ARG A 55 11.84 6.58 17.13
CA ARG A 55 11.15 7.83 17.44
C ARG A 55 10.46 8.46 16.23
N SER A 56 10.90 8.11 15.02
CA SER A 56 10.39 8.69 13.78
C SER A 56 9.12 7.96 13.30
N GLU A 57 8.04 8.70 13.11
CA GLU A 57 6.75 8.16 12.65
C GLU A 57 6.81 7.53 11.25
N TYR A 58 7.69 8.02 10.37
CA TYR A 58 7.85 7.48 9.02
C TYR A 58 8.56 6.11 8.98
N HIS A 59 9.10 5.64 10.11
CA HIS A 59 9.67 4.29 10.27
C HIS A 59 8.71 3.32 10.98
N LYS A 60 7.46 3.70 11.26
CA LYS A 60 6.55 2.88 12.09
C LYS A 60 6.28 1.47 11.55
N TYR A 61 6.33 1.29 10.22
CA TYR A 61 6.10 0.01 9.56
C TYR A 61 7.37 -0.82 9.34
N ASP A 62 8.55 -0.21 9.48
CA ASP A 62 9.82 -0.84 9.08
C ASP A 62 10.19 -2.08 9.88
N LEU A 63 9.85 -2.11 11.16
CA LEU A 63 10.14 -3.26 12.01
C LEU A 63 9.35 -4.49 11.57
N GLN A 64 8.06 -4.28 11.31
CA GLN A 64 7.16 -5.32 10.79
C GLN A 64 7.61 -5.79 9.42
N LEU A 65 7.94 -4.83 8.55
CA LEU A 65 8.39 -5.13 7.21
C LEU A 65 9.72 -5.89 7.18
N SER A 66 10.67 -5.57 8.05
CA SER A 66 11.95 -6.30 8.11
C SER A 66 11.75 -7.76 8.52
N HIS A 67 10.82 -8.02 9.45
CA HIS A 67 10.46 -9.38 9.83
C HIS A 67 9.82 -10.16 8.66
N LEU A 68 8.89 -9.53 7.95
CA LEU A 68 8.19 -10.11 6.80
C LEU A 68 9.13 -10.36 5.60
N THR A 69 9.95 -9.37 5.24
CA THR A 69 10.87 -9.46 4.10
C THR A 69 12.00 -10.46 4.35
N GLN A 70 12.47 -10.61 5.59
CA GLN A 70 13.39 -11.69 5.95
C GLN A 70 12.75 -13.07 5.73
N PHE A 71 11.48 -13.25 6.12
CA PHE A 71 10.76 -14.49 5.85
C PHE A 71 10.58 -14.74 4.35
N HIS A 72 10.16 -13.73 3.59
CA HIS A 72 10.05 -13.83 2.14
C HIS A 72 11.38 -14.19 1.47
N ALA A 73 12.51 -13.61 1.90
CA ALA A 73 13.83 -13.92 1.36
C ALA A 73 14.24 -15.39 1.58
N GLU A 74 13.82 -16.01 2.69
CA GLU A 74 14.01 -17.45 2.90
C GLU A 74 13.10 -18.29 2.00
N CYS A 75 11.85 -17.84 1.78
CA CYS A 75 10.91 -18.48 0.86
C CYS A 75 11.39 -18.41 -0.60
N ALA A 76 11.93 -17.27 -1.03
CA ALA A 76 12.46 -17.07 -2.39
C ALA A 76 13.56 -18.08 -2.76
N LYS A 77 14.37 -18.52 -1.78
CA LYS A 77 15.38 -19.58 -1.99
C LYS A 77 14.75 -20.93 -2.29
N ILE A 78 13.59 -21.23 -1.68
CA ILE A 78 12.83 -22.45 -1.95
C ILE A 78 12.16 -22.32 -3.32
N TYR A 79 11.54 -21.17 -3.56
CA TYR A 79 10.87 -20.86 -4.82
C TYR A 79 11.79 -20.89 -6.04
N ALA A 80 13.10 -20.66 -5.88
CA ALA A 80 14.04 -20.85 -6.97
C ALA A 80 14.03 -22.28 -7.56
N THR A 81 13.56 -23.28 -6.80
CA THR A 81 13.58 -24.70 -7.19
C THR A 81 12.22 -25.39 -7.17
N GLN A 82 11.19 -24.74 -6.63
CA GLN A 82 9.87 -25.32 -6.42
C GLN A 82 8.79 -24.24 -6.65
N PRO A 83 7.63 -24.57 -7.20
CA PRO A 83 6.58 -23.59 -7.50
C PRO A 83 5.79 -23.13 -6.26
N ARG A 84 6.04 -23.73 -5.10
CA ARG A 84 5.29 -23.50 -3.86
C ARG A 84 6.12 -23.82 -2.61
N LEU A 85 5.66 -23.36 -1.45
CA LEU A 85 6.22 -23.75 -0.17
C LEU A 85 5.81 -25.19 0.21
N PRO A 86 6.77 -26.03 0.63
CA PRO A 86 6.47 -27.28 1.30
C PRO A 86 5.63 -27.05 2.54
N MET A 87 4.68 -27.96 2.84
CA MET A 87 3.86 -27.86 4.04
C MET A 87 4.72 -27.72 5.30
N SER A 88 5.87 -28.38 5.42
CA SER A 88 6.75 -28.25 6.59
C SER A 88 7.31 -26.83 6.82
N ARG A 89 7.39 -26.00 5.79
CA ARG A 89 7.94 -24.64 5.83
C ARG A 89 6.90 -23.52 5.89
N ARG A 90 5.62 -23.83 5.66
CA ARG A 90 4.54 -22.83 5.77
C ARG A 90 4.39 -22.33 7.21
N PRO A 91 4.19 -21.02 7.43
CA PRO A 91 4.01 -20.45 8.76
C PRO A 91 2.83 -21.08 9.48
N ASP A 92 2.95 -21.21 10.80
CA ASP A 92 1.82 -21.52 11.67
C ASP A 92 1.20 -20.25 12.26
N THR A 93 0.16 -20.43 13.07
CA THR A 93 -0.56 -19.32 13.72
C THR A 93 0.34 -18.46 14.61
N ASP A 94 1.34 -19.05 15.28
CA ASP A 94 2.22 -18.30 16.18
C ASP A 94 3.20 -17.44 15.38
N MET A 95 3.71 -17.97 14.27
CA MET A 95 4.49 -17.19 13.30
C MET A 95 3.66 -16.04 12.72
N VAL A 96 2.43 -16.29 12.24
CA VAL A 96 1.53 -15.24 11.73
C VAL A 96 1.33 -14.13 12.75
N LYS A 97 1.07 -14.48 14.02
CA LYS A 97 0.95 -13.49 15.09
C LYS A 97 2.22 -12.65 15.26
N SER A 98 3.39 -13.28 15.20
CA SER A 98 4.68 -12.58 15.32
C SER A 98 4.98 -11.63 14.15
N PHE A 99 4.40 -11.88 12.96
CA PHE A 99 4.45 -10.95 11.85
C PHE A 99 3.52 -9.75 12.05
N HIS A 100 2.36 -9.95 12.66
CA HIS A 100 1.43 -8.84 12.96
C HIS A 100 1.93 -7.90 14.05
N GLU A 101 2.68 -8.41 15.02
CA GLU A 101 3.14 -7.71 16.21
C GLU A 101 4.62 -8.03 16.48
N PRO A 102 5.55 -7.48 15.67
CA PRO A 102 6.97 -7.76 15.84
C PRO A 102 7.50 -7.20 17.16
N SER A 103 8.36 -7.97 17.85
CA SER A 103 9.01 -7.50 19.07
C SER A 103 10.00 -6.37 18.77
N LYS A 104 9.95 -5.29 19.57
CA LYS A 104 10.95 -4.20 19.53
C LYS A 104 12.37 -4.68 19.81
N GLU A 105 12.54 -5.88 20.39
CA GLU A 105 13.84 -6.52 20.59
C GLU A 105 14.56 -6.85 19.28
N LEU A 106 13.85 -6.98 18.17
CA LEU A 106 14.48 -7.17 16.84
C LEU A 106 15.44 -6.02 16.49
N LEU A 107 15.17 -4.79 16.97
CA LEU A 107 16.06 -3.64 16.80
C LEU A 107 17.35 -3.72 17.63
N ALA A 108 17.48 -4.70 18.54
CA ALA A 108 18.76 -5.01 19.18
C ALA A 108 19.76 -5.63 18.20
N SER A 109 19.30 -6.17 17.06
CA SER A 109 20.16 -6.66 15.99
C SER A 109 20.71 -5.50 15.15
N PRO A 110 22.05 -5.35 15.00
CA PRO A 110 22.63 -4.38 14.08
C PRO A 110 22.23 -4.63 12.62
N LEU A 111 21.96 -5.89 12.25
CA LEU A 111 21.55 -6.26 10.89
C LEU A 111 20.14 -5.72 10.59
N ALA A 112 19.19 -5.87 11.52
CA ALA A 112 17.83 -5.35 11.34
C ALA A 112 17.84 -3.83 11.18
N VAL A 113 18.64 -3.11 11.99
CA VAL A 113 18.79 -1.66 11.85
C VAL A 113 19.47 -1.28 10.53
N ALA A 114 20.50 -2.02 10.10
CA ALA A 114 21.15 -1.77 8.82
C ALA A 114 20.23 -2.01 7.62
N GLU A 115 19.35 -3.01 7.70
CA GLU A 115 18.34 -3.31 6.67
C GLU A 115 17.36 -2.15 6.52
N ILE A 116 16.81 -1.64 7.62
CA ILE A 116 15.90 -0.47 7.62
C ILE A 116 16.60 0.76 7.02
N VAL A 117 17.84 1.04 7.46
CA VAL A 117 18.63 2.14 6.90
C VAL A 117 18.87 1.93 5.39
N THR A 118 19.10 0.71 4.95
CA THR A 118 19.31 0.40 3.53
C THR A 118 18.03 0.62 2.73
N ARG A 119 16.89 0.14 3.23
CA ARG A 119 15.56 0.35 2.65
C ARG A 119 15.24 1.83 2.53
N TRP A 120 15.46 2.61 3.59
CA TRP A 120 15.31 4.07 3.59
C TRP A 120 16.09 4.76 2.47
N HIS A 121 17.30 4.31 2.13
CA HIS A 121 18.05 4.91 1.04
C HIS A 121 17.64 4.37 -0.33
N ALA A 122 17.35 3.07 -0.43
CA ALA A 122 16.98 2.43 -1.69
C ALA A 122 15.66 2.96 -2.24
N MET A 123 14.67 3.21 -1.38
CA MET A 123 13.34 3.68 -1.80
C MET A 123 13.34 5.13 -2.31
N LYS A 124 14.44 5.87 -2.14
CA LYS A 124 14.64 7.16 -2.82
C LYS A 124 14.58 7.01 -4.33
N ALA A 125 14.95 5.85 -4.89
CA ALA A 125 14.83 5.61 -6.32
C ALA A 125 13.38 5.79 -6.82
N LEU A 126 12.38 5.28 -6.09
CA LEU A 126 10.97 5.44 -6.45
C LEU A 126 10.49 6.88 -6.23
N PHE A 127 10.96 7.53 -5.18
CA PHE A 127 10.63 8.95 -4.93
C PHE A 127 11.24 9.88 -6.00
N ASP A 128 12.49 9.64 -6.38
CA ASP A 128 13.16 10.40 -7.43
C ASP A 128 12.43 10.24 -8.78
N LEU A 129 11.88 9.05 -9.05
CA LEU A 129 11.02 8.82 -10.21
C LEU A 129 9.71 9.59 -10.13
N TYR A 130 9.06 9.58 -8.97
CA TYR A 130 7.85 10.34 -8.72
C TYR A 130 8.07 11.86 -8.91
N CYS A 131 9.22 12.37 -8.46
CA CYS A 131 9.62 13.77 -8.62
C CYS A 131 10.09 14.13 -10.04
N LYS A 132 10.31 13.15 -10.93
CA LYS A 132 10.84 13.41 -12.27
C LYS A 132 9.76 13.98 -13.19
N LYS A 133 10.04 15.11 -13.84
CA LYS A 133 9.06 15.85 -14.65
C LYS A 133 8.42 14.99 -15.74
N SER A 134 9.21 14.22 -16.49
CA SER A 134 8.71 13.38 -17.59
C SER A 134 7.81 12.23 -17.10
N VAL A 135 8.20 11.57 -16.01
CA VAL A 135 7.44 10.44 -15.43
C VAL A 135 6.13 10.98 -14.87
N ARG A 136 6.20 12.09 -14.13
CA ARG A 136 5.03 12.76 -13.58
C ARG A 136 4.05 13.21 -14.66
N SER A 137 4.52 13.83 -15.75
CA SER A 137 3.64 14.22 -16.85
C SER A 137 2.91 13.02 -17.46
N SER A 138 3.58 11.87 -17.60
CA SER A 138 2.95 10.64 -18.08
C SER A 138 1.97 10.05 -17.06
N TYR A 139 2.31 10.07 -15.77
CA TYR A 139 1.45 9.65 -14.67
C TYR A 139 0.15 10.46 -14.65
N MET A 140 0.24 11.80 -14.74
CA MET A 140 -0.93 12.68 -14.75
C MET A 140 -1.80 12.52 -16.00
N ALA A 141 -1.22 12.19 -17.14
CA ALA A 141 -1.97 11.99 -18.39
C ALA A 141 -2.74 10.67 -18.43
N ASN A 142 -2.24 9.60 -17.79
CA ASN A 142 -2.84 8.26 -17.81
C ASN A 142 -3.78 8.07 -16.61
N TRP A 143 -4.91 8.78 -16.60
CA TRP A 143 -5.89 8.69 -15.52
C TRP A 143 -6.98 7.64 -15.78
N GLU A 144 -7.46 7.57 -17.03
CA GLU A 144 -8.61 6.76 -17.45
C GLU A 144 -8.43 5.24 -17.23
N THR A 145 -7.22 4.79 -16.90
CA THR A 145 -6.84 3.37 -16.82
C THR A 145 -6.52 2.85 -15.41
N SER A 146 -6.59 3.67 -14.36
CA SER A 146 -6.13 3.26 -13.02
C SER A 146 -7.22 2.64 -12.11
N TRP A 147 -8.50 2.90 -12.40
CA TRP A 147 -9.64 2.48 -11.54
C TRP A 147 -10.65 1.58 -12.25
N ASN A 148 -10.70 1.64 -13.59
CA ASN A 148 -11.54 0.80 -14.42
C ASN A 148 -10.61 -0.20 -15.11
N CYS A 149 -10.88 -1.50 -14.95
CA CYS A 149 -10.11 -2.59 -15.56
C CYS A 149 -9.66 -2.26 -16.98
N PHE A 150 -8.37 -2.51 -17.23
CA PHE A 150 -7.63 -2.40 -18.48
C PHE A 150 -8.49 -2.21 -19.73
N THR A 151 -8.57 -0.98 -20.22
CA THR A 151 -8.87 -0.75 -21.64
C THR A 151 -7.57 -0.69 -22.42
N GLU A 152 -7.57 -1.33 -23.59
CA GLU A 152 -6.48 -1.29 -24.57
C GLU A 152 -6.13 0.16 -24.88
N THR A 153 -4.99 0.63 -24.37
CA THR A 153 -4.48 1.96 -24.70
C THR A 153 -3.58 1.84 -25.93
N ASP A 154 -4.19 2.02 -27.10
CA ASP A 154 -3.47 2.37 -28.33
C ASP A 154 -2.93 3.81 -28.20
N GLY A 155 -1.74 3.93 -27.62
CA GLY A 155 -1.03 5.19 -27.54
C GLY A 155 0.46 4.97 -27.40
N GLU A 156 1.24 5.40 -28.39
CA GLU A 156 2.70 5.49 -28.34
C GLU A 156 3.10 6.51 -27.24
N ASN A 157 3.03 6.10 -25.99
CA ASN A 157 3.58 6.86 -24.88
C ASN A 157 5.04 6.43 -24.73
N GLU A 158 5.95 7.32 -25.16
CA GLU A 158 7.38 7.18 -24.89
C GLU A 158 7.58 6.75 -23.43
N THR A 159 8.05 5.53 -23.22
CA THR A 159 8.51 5.06 -21.91
C THR A 159 9.60 6.04 -21.49
N ALA A 160 9.28 6.93 -20.56
CA ALA A 160 10.10 8.07 -20.18
C ALA A 160 11.41 7.58 -19.56
N GLY A 161 12.39 7.26 -20.41
CA GLY A 161 13.69 6.74 -20.00
C GLY A 161 14.42 7.72 -19.07
N PRO A 162 15.45 7.27 -18.35
CA PRO A 162 16.16 8.03 -17.31
C PRO A 162 16.83 9.35 -17.75
N SER A 163 16.73 9.78 -19.02
CA SER A 163 17.64 10.76 -19.63
C SER A 163 17.28 12.25 -19.51
N THR A 164 16.13 12.63 -18.97
CA THR A 164 15.82 14.05 -18.66
C THR A 164 15.93 14.33 -17.17
N GLN A 165 17.02 15.00 -16.76
CA GLN A 165 17.34 15.40 -15.37
C GLN A 165 16.39 16.46 -14.75
N SER A 166 15.28 16.78 -15.41
CA SER A 166 14.38 17.83 -14.95
C SER A 166 13.44 17.30 -13.88
N ILE A 167 13.53 17.88 -12.68
CA ILE A 167 12.63 17.63 -11.55
C ILE A 167 11.34 18.43 -11.76
N CYS A 168 10.20 17.95 -11.25
CA CYS A 168 8.93 18.66 -11.37
C CYS A 168 8.94 20.01 -10.62
N ASP A 169 8.19 20.97 -11.14
CA ASP A 169 8.20 22.35 -10.64
C ASP A 169 7.65 22.42 -9.21
N SER A 170 6.60 21.65 -8.89
CA SER A 170 6.01 21.56 -7.55
C SER A 170 7.06 21.17 -6.50
N PHE A 171 7.82 20.09 -6.73
CA PHE A 171 8.88 19.70 -5.80
C PHE A 171 10.07 20.65 -5.82
N ALA A 172 10.46 21.17 -6.98
CA ALA A 172 11.62 22.05 -7.10
C ALA A 172 11.48 23.32 -6.23
N GLN A 173 10.27 23.87 -6.14
CA GLN A 173 9.94 25.08 -5.38
C GLN A 173 9.89 24.86 -3.86
N LEU A 174 9.77 23.62 -3.38
CA LEU A 174 9.70 23.34 -1.95
C LEU A 174 11.00 23.73 -1.21
N PRO A 175 10.89 24.34 -0.01
CA PRO A 175 11.98 24.45 0.95
C PRO A 175 12.60 23.09 1.28
N LEU A 176 13.86 23.10 1.75
CA LEU A 176 14.59 21.86 2.06
C LEU A 176 13.87 20.97 3.08
N GLN A 177 13.26 21.58 4.11
CA GLN A 177 12.53 20.85 5.14
C GLN A 177 11.28 20.18 4.59
N GLU A 178 10.57 20.84 3.67
CA GLU A 178 9.36 20.30 3.03
C GLU A 178 9.71 19.19 2.04
N LYS A 179 10.84 19.30 1.31
CA LYS A 179 11.36 18.21 0.49
C LYS A 179 11.66 16.95 1.29
N GLN A 180 12.21 17.13 2.49
CA GLN A 180 12.48 16.03 3.41
C GLN A 180 11.18 15.41 3.93
N ARG A 181 10.21 16.25 4.35
CA ARG A 181 8.88 15.79 4.77
C ARG A 181 8.15 15.03 3.66
N ALA A 182 8.23 15.50 2.41
CA ALA A 182 7.64 14.82 1.26
C ALA A 182 8.19 13.39 1.09
N TYR A 183 9.51 13.22 1.22
CA TYR A 183 10.10 11.87 1.17
C TYR A 183 9.72 11.01 2.38
N GLU A 184 9.67 11.59 3.59
CA GLU A 184 9.23 10.88 4.79
C GLU A 184 7.78 10.36 4.65
N ARG A 185 6.87 11.18 4.11
CA ARG A 185 5.47 10.81 3.82
C ARG A 185 5.39 9.72 2.76
N PHE A 186 6.08 9.90 1.63
CA PHE A 186 6.17 8.91 0.56
C PHE A 186 6.65 7.54 1.10
N TYR A 187 7.74 7.54 1.86
CA TYR A 187 8.32 6.32 2.44
C TYR A 187 7.39 5.64 3.45
N ARG A 188 6.73 6.43 4.31
CA ARG A 188 5.74 5.92 5.28
C ARG A 188 4.59 5.21 4.55
N ALA A 189 4.01 5.84 3.54
CA ALA A 189 2.91 5.24 2.77
C ALA A 189 3.35 4.02 1.97
N LEU A 190 4.53 4.07 1.34
CA LEU A 190 5.13 2.95 0.61
C LEU A 190 5.31 1.72 1.51
N THR A 191 5.85 1.91 2.71
CA THR A 191 6.05 0.82 3.67
C THR A 191 4.74 0.34 4.30
N ALA A 192 3.73 1.20 4.45
CA ALA A 192 2.40 0.82 4.90
C ALA A 192 1.76 -0.18 3.92
N HIS A 193 1.74 0.15 2.63
CA HIS A 193 1.20 -0.73 1.60
C HIS A 193 2.01 -2.01 1.46
N TRP A 194 3.34 -1.92 1.46
CA TRP A 194 4.18 -3.10 1.37
C TRP A 194 3.95 -4.06 2.55
N VAL A 195 3.75 -3.57 3.77
CA VAL A 195 3.34 -4.43 4.90
C VAL A 195 2.01 -5.13 4.64
N ALA A 196 1.03 -4.44 4.06
CA ALA A 196 -0.25 -5.05 3.72
C ALA A 196 -0.07 -6.19 2.70
N VAL A 197 0.68 -5.94 1.61
CA VAL A 197 1.02 -6.94 0.58
C VAL A 197 1.66 -8.19 1.21
N GLU A 198 2.66 -7.99 2.06
CA GLU A 198 3.37 -9.10 2.71
C GLU A 198 2.48 -9.87 3.69
N LEU A 199 1.65 -9.20 4.49
CA LEU A 199 0.75 -9.87 5.42
C LEU A 199 -0.32 -10.67 4.70
N THR A 200 -0.92 -10.11 3.64
CA THR A 200 -1.89 -10.82 2.80
C THR A 200 -1.25 -12.05 2.18
N TRP A 201 -0.05 -11.93 1.60
CA TRP A 201 0.70 -13.07 1.07
C TRP A 201 0.99 -14.12 2.15
N VAL A 202 1.53 -13.72 3.32
CA VAL A 202 1.82 -14.64 4.43
C VAL A 202 0.58 -15.41 4.86
N ILE A 203 -0.57 -14.74 5.03
CA ILE A 203 -1.81 -15.41 5.45
C ILE A 203 -2.25 -16.45 4.41
N ARG A 204 -2.14 -16.13 3.12
CA ARG A 204 -2.50 -17.02 2.02
C ARG A 204 -1.60 -18.26 1.96
N VAL A 205 -0.33 -18.17 2.34
CA VAL A 205 0.61 -19.30 2.34
C VAL A 205 0.72 -20.04 3.69
N SER A 206 0.08 -19.55 4.76
CA SER A 206 0.15 -20.11 6.10
C SER A 206 -0.73 -21.34 6.30
N LYS A 207 -0.37 -22.15 7.29
CA LYS A 207 -1.21 -23.25 7.81
C LYS A 207 -2.25 -22.67 8.75
N HIS A 208 -3.49 -23.07 8.56
CA HIS A 208 -4.58 -22.69 9.45
C HIS A 208 -5.22 -23.95 10.01
N LYS A 209 -5.49 -23.96 11.32
CA LYS A 209 -6.12 -25.14 11.95
C LYS A 209 -7.60 -25.26 11.58
N THR A 210 -8.24 -24.12 11.30
CA THR A 210 -9.66 -24.03 10.96
C THR A 210 -9.91 -22.88 9.97
N GLU A 211 -11.01 -22.94 9.22
CA GLU A 211 -11.49 -21.84 8.37
C GLU A 211 -11.71 -20.56 9.17
N ARG A 212 -12.17 -20.69 10.41
CA ARG A 212 -12.37 -19.58 11.33
C ARG A 212 -11.06 -18.86 11.66
N ASP A 213 -9.96 -19.60 11.81
CA ASP A 213 -8.64 -19.01 12.06
C ASP A 213 -8.14 -18.26 10.82
N PHE A 214 -8.31 -18.83 9.62
CA PHE A 214 -7.99 -18.17 8.37
C PHE A 214 -8.76 -16.83 8.23
N LYS A 215 -10.10 -16.89 8.30
CA LYS A 215 -10.98 -15.70 8.20
C LYS A 215 -10.69 -14.66 9.27
N ARG A 216 -10.26 -15.08 10.46
CA ARG A 216 -9.86 -14.15 11.53
C ARG A 216 -8.61 -13.35 11.15
N TRP A 217 -7.58 -14.01 10.62
CA TRP A 217 -6.35 -13.32 10.21
C TRP A 217 -6.57 -12.45 8.99
N GLU A 218 -7.30 -12.95 8.00
CA GLU A 218 -7.69 -12.17 6.83
C GLU A 218 -8.45 -10.90 7.23
N ARG A 219 -9.47 -11.01 8.10
CA ARG A 219 -10.17 -9.85 8.66
C ARG A 219 -9.25 -8.91 9.44
N THR A 220 -8.22 -9.43 10.09
CA THR A 220 -7.25 -8.61 10.82
C THR A 220 -6.43 -7.76 9.85
N VAL A 221 -6.04 -8.30 8.69
CA VAL A 221 -5.38 -7.53 7.64
C VAL A 221 -6.35 -6.54 6.99
N TYR A 222 -7.55 -7.00 6.63
CA TYR A 222 -8.62 -6.15 6.10
C TYR A 222 -8.86 -4.93 7.00
N ASN A 223 -9.11 -5.14 8.29
CA ASN A 223 -9.36 -4.04 9.21
C ASN A 223 -8.14 -3.11 9.31
N ARG A 224 -6.92 -3.65 9.35
CA ARG A 224 -5.71 -2.80 9.36
C ARG A 224 -5.56 -1.99 8.07
N TRP A 225 -6.07 -2.46 6.94
CA TRP A 225 -5.98 -1.76 5.66
C TRP A 225 -7.15 -0.80 5.45
N SER A 226 -8.38 -1.31 5.46
CA SER A 226 -9.61 -0.63 5.07
C SER A 226 -10.38 0.03 6.22
N ASN A 227 -9.97 -0.16 7.48
CA ASN A 227 -10.63 0.43 8.64
C ASN A 227 -9.64 0.70 9.78
N ASN A 228 -8.72 1.64 9.54
CA ASN A 228 -7.66 1.98 10.47
C ASN A 228 -7.88 3.37 11.08
N PRO A 229 -8.56 3.46 12.24
CA PRO A 229 -8.81 4.74 12.91
C PRO A 229 -7.53 5.38 13.46
N GLN A 230 -6.41 4.68 13.50
CA GLN A 230 -5.12 5.22 13.95
C GLN A 230 -4.35 5.92 12.83
N ARG A 231 -4.79 5.83 11.57
CA ARG A 231 -4.21 6.58 10.45
C ARG A 231 -4.89 7.93 10.32
N SER A 232 -4.08 8.96 10.13
CA SER A 232 -4.57 10.27 9.73
C SER A 232 -5.13 10.23 8.30
N LEU A 233 -6.06 11.13 7.98
CA LEU A 233 -6.53 11.37 6.62
C LEU A 233 -5.37 11.67 5.65
N GLU A 234 -4.37 12.44 6.12
CA GLU A 234 -3.12 12.70 5.37
C GLU A 234 -2.44 11.37 4.98
N GLU A 235 -2.26 10.46 5.94
CA GLU A 235 -1.63 9.17 5.67
C GLU A 235 -2.48 8.28 4.75
N LYS A 236 -3.81 8.34 4.85
CA LYS A 236 -4.70 7.56 3.98
C LYS A 236 -4.61 8.04 2.53
N LEU A 237 -4.57 9.36 2.30
CA LEU A 237 -4.35 9.95 0.98
C LEU A 237 -2.93 9.71 0.46
N ASP A 238 -1.91 9.78 1.34
CA ASP A 238 -0.53 9.40 1.03
C ASP A 238 -0.47 7.95 0.50
N ILE A 239 -1.16 7.03 1.17
CA ILE A 239 -1.26 5.62 0.76
C ILE A 239 -1.98 5.49 -0.58
N PHE A 240 -3.12 6.14 -0.74
CA PHE A 240 -3.88 6.13 -1.99
C PHE A 240 -3.03 6.56 -3.19
N GLU A 241 -2.28 7.66 -3.05
CA GLU A 241 -1.37 8.12 -4.11
C GLU A 241 -0.20 7.15 -4.36
N ILE A 242 0.37 6.54 -3.30
CA ILE A 242 1.39 5.50 -3.48
C ILE A 242 0.85 4.32 -4.30
N LEU A 243 -0.36 3.85 -4.03
CA LEU A 243 -0.94 2.73 -4.75
C LEU A 243 -1.13 3.08 -6.23
N ASP A 244 -1.79 4.19 -6.51
CA ASP A 244 -2.00 4.69 -7.88
C ASP A 244 -0.66 4.85 -8.62
N PHE A 245 0.33 5.50 -8.00
CA PHE A 245 1.63 5.70 -8.65
C PHE A 245 2.45 4.42 -8.80
N VAL A 246 2.72 3.70 -7.70
CA VAL A 246 3.70 2.59 -7.70
C VAL A 246 3.09 1.28 -8.17
N TRP A 247 1.85 0.97 -7.79
CA TRP A 247 1.23 -0.32 -8.09
C TRP A 247 0.35 -0.30 -9.33
N PHE A 248 -0.33 0.80 -9.66
CA PHE A 248 -1.14 0.85 -10.89
C PHE A 248 -0.36 1.45 -12.07
N PHE A 249 0.20 2.65 -11.90
CA PHE A 249 0.90 3.33 -12.98
C PHE A 249 2.26 2.69 -13.32
N LEU A 250 3.17 2.50 -12.36
CA LEU A 250 4.49 1.92 -12.69
C LEU A 250 4.40 0.46 -13.14
N VAL A 251 3.49 -0.33 -12.57
CA VAL A 251 3.30 -1.74 -12.98
C VAL A 251 2.71 -1.81 -14.38
N SER A 252 1.69 -1.02 -14.73
CA SER A 252 1.21 -0.99 -16.12
C SER A 252 2.36 -0.66 -17.09
N LYS A 253 3.22 0.31 -16.76
CA LYS A 253 4.41 0.63 -17.58
C LYS A 253 5.45 -0.48 -17.68
N ILE A 254 5.51 -1.40 -16.72
CA ILE A 254 6.35 -2.60 -16.82
C ILE A 254 5.73 -3.58 -17.83
N PHE A 255 4.41 -3.75 -17.81
CA PHE A 255 3.73 -4.82 -18.54
C PHE A 255 3.17 -4.43 -19.91
N ASP A 256 3.09 -3.13 -20.26
CA ASP A 256 2.60 -2.59 -21.54
C ASP A 256 3.14 -3.36 -22.78
N HIS A 257 4.37 -3.89 -22.74
CA HIS A 257 5.02 -4.64 -23.84
C HIS A 257 5.66 -5.96 -23.41
N SER A 258 5.16 -6.57 -22.34
CA SER A 258 5.84 -7.69 -21.68
C SER A 258 5.50 -9.08 -22.23
N GLY A 259 4.69 -9.18 -23.29
CA GLY A 259 4.26 -10.46 -23.87
C GLY A 259 3.04 -11.05 -23.17
N THR A 260 2.84 -12.35 -23.34
CA THR A 260 1.66 -13.09 -22.84
C THR A 260 1.97 -13.76 -21.49
N VAL A 261 0.93 -14.20 -20.78
CA VAL A 261 1.07 -14.98 -19.53
C VAL A 261 1.99 -16.21 -19.70
N ALA A 262 1.96 -16.85 -20.87
CA ALA A 262 2.81 -18.01 -21.17
C ALA A 262 4.32 -17.67 -21.26
N ASP A 263 4.68 -16.40 -21.47
CA ASP A 263 6.07 -15.95 -21.41
C ASP A 263 6.59 -15.81 -19.97
N TRP A 264 5.68 -15.79 -19.00
CA TRP A 264 5.95 -15.49 -17.59
C TRP A 264 5.76 -16.67 -16.65
N ILE A 265 5.07 -17.73 -17.09
CA ILE A 265 4.82 -18.93 -16.28
C ILE A 265 5.34 -20.15 -17.05
N GLU A 266 5.95 -21.08 -16.33
CA GLU A 266 6.45 -22.33 -16.91
C GLU A 266 5.33 -23.14 -17.60
N VAL A 267 5.57 -23.41 -18.89
CA VAL A 267 4.75 -24.31 -19.72
C VAL A 267 5.23 -25.76 -19.62
N ALA A 268 6.48 -25.97 -19.23
CA ALA A 268 7.04 -27.31 -19.10
C ALA A 268 6.47 -28.05 -17.89
N LEU A 269 6.24 -29.35 -18.05
CA LEU A 269 5.80 -30.22 -16.97
C LEU A 269 6.90 -30.37 -15.91
N GLU A 270 6.55 -30.10 -14.66
CA GLU A 270 7.41 -30.36 -13.52
C GLU A 270 7.03 -31.70 -12.87
N SER A 271 8.00 -32.46 -12.39
CA SER A 271 7.75 -33.73 -11.68
C SER A 271 6.95 -33.59 -10.37
N ALA A 272 6.70 -32.35 -9.93
CA ALA A 272 6.03 -32.00 -8.68
C ALA A 272 4.57 -31.55 -8.85
N THR A 273 4.06 -31.42 -10.09
CA THR A 273 2.66 -31.07 -10.36
C THR A 273 1.78 -32.33 -10.41
N PRO A 274 0.49 -32.25 -10.01
CA PRO A 274 -0.42 -33.38 -10.14
C PRO A 274 -0.82 -33.59 -11.61
N ARG A 275 -0.86 -34.86 -12.05
CA ARG A 275 -1.57 -35.31 -13.27
C ARG A 275 -1.12 -34.64 -14.58
N ASP A 276 0.18 -34.55 -14.84
CA ASP A 276 0.67 -34.04 -16.13
C ASP A 276 0.15 -32.63 -16.49
N LEU A 277 -0.08 -31.78 -15.49
CA LEU A 277 -0.43 -30.36 -15.67
C LEU A 277 0.82 -29.49 -15.49
N SER A 278 1.02 -28.53 -16.38
CA SER A 278 2.09 -27.53 -16.23
C SER A 278 1.72 -26.51 -15.13
N PRO A 279 2.71 -25.75 -14.60
CA PRO A 279 2.42 -24.60 -13.75
C PRO A 279 1.46 -23.59 -14.37
N LEU A 280 1.52 -23.37 -15.69
CA LEU A 280 0.58 -22.52 -16.43
C LEU A 280 -0.86 -23.08 -16.37
N ASP A 281 -1.05 -24.38 -16.59
CA ASP A 281 -2.40 -25.00 -16.53
C ASP A 281 -3.02 -24.85 -15.13
N LEU A 282 -2.20 -24.99 -14.09
CA LEU A 282 -2.63 -24.81 -12.70
C LEU A 282 -3.00 -23.36 -12.39
N TYR A 283 -2.28 -22.41 -12.96
CA TYR A 283 -2.57 -21.00 -12.82
C TYR A 283 -3.87 -20.61 -13.53
N LEU A 284 -4.08 -21.06 -14.76
CA LEU A 284 -5.30 -20.81 -15.53
C LEU A 284 -6.52 -21.44 -14.83
N SER A 285 -6.37 -22.66 -14.30
CA SER A 285 -7.38 -23.29 -13.43
C SER A 285 -7.79 -22.41 -12.25
N HIS A 286 -6.81 -21.74 -11.64
CA HIS A 286 -7.04 -20.87 -10.50
C HIS A 286 -7.85 -19.63 -10.89
N ILE A 287 -7.50 -18.97 -12.00
CA ILE A 287 -8.23 -17.79 -12.51
C ILE A 287 -9.68 -18.16 -12.86
N GLU A 288 -9.90 -19.31 -13.49
CA GLU A 288 -11.23 -19.77 -13.86
C GLU A 288 -12.09 -20.22 -12.66
N GLY A 289 -11.58 -20.09 -11.43
CA GLY A 289 -12.29 -20.45 -10.21
C GLY A 289 -12.43 -21.97 -10.01
N SER A 290 -11.66 -22.78 -10.73
CA SER A 290 -11.69 -24.24 -10.58
C SER A 290 -11.01 -24.64 -9.27
N GLY A 291 -11.81 -24.98 -8.25
CA GLY A 291 -11.33 -25.31 -6.90
C GLY A 291 -10.42 -26.55 -6.81
N HIS A 292 -10.34 -27.38 -7.85
CA HIS A 292 -9.36 -28.46 -7.95
C HIS A 292 -8.94 -28.69 -9.42
N PRO A 293 -7.64 -28.88 -9.71
CA PRO A 293 -7.13 -29.17 -11.07
C PRO A 293 -7.69 -30.45 -11.73
N ALA A 294 -8.49 -31.24 -11.01
CA ALA A 294 -9.10 -32.47 -11.50
C ALA A 294 -10.44 -32.21 -12.21
N GLN A 295 -10.93 -30.97 -12.14
CA GLN A 295 -12.16 -30.49 -12.78
C GLN A 295 -11.89 -29.94 -14.19
N LEU A 296 -10.63 -29.68 -14.53
CA LEU A 296 -10.18 -29.37 -15.89
C LEU A 296 -10.41 -30.59 -16.80
N GLY A 297 -11.20 -30.40 -17.86
CA GLY A 297 -11.32 -31.37 -18.95
C GLY A 297 -10.03 -31.42 -19.77
N THR A 298 -9.75 -32.56 -20.40
CA THR A 298 -8.55 -32.76 -21.24
C THR A 298 -8.58 -32.02 -22.59
N ASP A 299 -9.67 -31.32 -22.91
CA ASP A 299 -9.90 -30.65 -24.18
C ASP A 299 -9.89 -29.13 -24.00
N HIS A 300 -8.72 -28.51 -23.82
CA HIS A 300 -8.59 -27.05 -23.84
C HIS A 300 -7.48 -26.56 -24.79
N PRO A 301 -7.65 -26.68 -26.12
CA PRO A 301 -6.81 -25.97 -27.09
C PRO A 301 -7.06 -24.46 -27.14
N ASP A 302 -8.23 -24.00 -26.66
CA ASP A 302 -8.70 -22.62 -26.81
C ASP A 302 -8.32 -21.68 -25.66
N VAL A 303 -7.75 -22.18 -24.55
CA VAL A 303 -7.34 -21.35 -23.39
C VAL A 303 -6.09 -20.50 -23.70
N LEU A 304 -5.35 -20.84 -24.76
CA LEU A 304 -4.27 -20.00 -25.29
C LEU A 304 -4.78 -18.86 -26.18
N ALA A 305 -6.09 -18.78 -26.46
CA ALA A 305 -6.69 -17.73 -27.29
C ALA A 305 -7.28 -16.56 -26.48
N ASP A 306 -7.62 -16.76 -25.21
CA ASP A 306 -8.10 -15.70 -24.32
C ASP A 306 -6.92 -14.97 -23.67
N ASP A 307 -6.95 -13.64 -23.69
CA ASP A 307 -5.91 -12.82 -23.09
C ASP A 307 -6.10 -12.72 -21.57
N TYR A 308 -5.51 -13.66 -20.83
CA TYR A 308 -5.46 -13.63 -19.36
C TYR A 308 -4.44 -12.62 -18.80
N THR A 309 -3.83 -11.78 -19.64
CA THR A 309 -2.77 -10.85 -19.22
C THR A 309 -3.27 -9.84 -18.19
N GLY A 310 -4.51 -9.34 -18.31
CA GLY A 310 -5.11 -8.45 -17.31
C GLY A 310 -5.15 -9.06 -15.92
N TRP A 311 -5.76 -10.25 -15.79
CA TRP A 311 -5.82 -11.00 -14.52
C TRP A 311 -4.44 -11.32 -13.95
N PHE A 312 -3.48 -11.63 -14.82
CA PHE A 312 -2.09 -11.85 -14.41
C PHE A 312 -1.40 -10.60 -13.88
N ILE A 313 -1.65 -9.44 -14.48
CA ILE A 313 -1.14 -8.16 -13.97
C ILE A 313 -1.79 -7.85 -12.62
N ASP A 314 -3.08 -8.09 -12.44
CA ASP A 314 -3.77 -7.87 -11.17
C ASP A 314 -3.20 -8.75 -10.05
N ASP A 315 -3.05 -10.05 -10.33
CA ASP A 315 -2.47 -10.99 -9.38
C ASP A 315 -1.02 -10.62 -9.04
N LEU A 316 -0.21 -10.21 -10.02
CA LEU A 316 1.14 -9.71 -9.78
C LEU A 316 1.13 -8.42 -8.97
N THR A 317 0.24 -7.49 -9.25
CA THR A 317 0.08 -6.23 -8.51
C THR A 317 -0.21 -6.52 -7.04
N SER A 318 -1.00 -7.57 -6.76
CA SER A 318 -1.32 -7.98 -5.38
C SER A 318 -0.13 -8.55 -4.58
N ILE A 319 0.98 -8.94 -5.23
CA ILE A 319 2.14 -9.56 -4.57
C ILE A 319 3.47 -8.84 -4.83
N ILE A 320 3.53 -7.94 -5.81
CA ILE A 320 4.77 -7.26 -6.18
C ILE A 320 5.17 -6.28 -5.07
N ARG A 321 6.49 -6.13 -4.90
CA ARG A 321 7.09 -5.34 -3.83
C ARG A 321 7.89 -4.21 -4.45
N PRO A 322 8.09 -3.08 -3.76
CA PRO A 322 8.82 -1.93 -4.28
C PRO A 322 10.20 -2.28 -4.90
N PRO A 323 11.04 -3.15 -4.29
CA PRO A 323 12.30 -3.54 -4.93
C PRO A 323 12.11 -4.26 -6.28
N HIS A 324 11.06 -5.08 -6.41
CA HIS A 324 10.73 -5.77 -7.65
C HIS A 324 10.23 -4.81 -8.72
N VAL A 325 9.47 -3.77 -8.35
CA VAL A 325 9.06 -2.71 -9.29
C VAL A 325 10.28 -1.99 -9.84
N ILE A 326 11.23 -1.60 -8.98
CA ILE A 326 12.49 -0.98 -9.41
C ILE A 326 13.26 -1.90 -10.35
N GLU A 327 13.42 -3.17 -9.99
CA GLU A 327 14.15 -4.16 -10.80
C GLU A 327 13.50 -4.37 -12.18
N LEU A 328 12.18 -4.54 -12.22
CA LEU A 328 11.45 -4.75 -13.48
C LEU A 328 11.45 -3.51 -14.37
N LEU A 329 11.33 -2.30 -13.80
CA LEU A 329 11.46 -1.06 -14.57
C LEU A 329 12.84 -0.97 -15.23
N LEU A 330 13.90 -1.26 -14.49
CA LEU A 330 15.27 -1.26 -15.01
C LEU A 330 15.45 -2.30 -16.13
N ARG A 331 14.94 -3.52 -15.93
CA ARG A 331 15.15 -4.64 -16.87
C ARG A 331 14.25 -4.59 -18.10
N LEU A 332 12.98 -4.26 -17.93
CA LEU A 332 11.96 -4.42 -18.97
C LEU A 332 11.61 -3.10 -19.64
N ALA A 333 11.40 -2.04 -18.86
CA ALA A 333 10.94 -0.76 -19.39
C ALA A 333 12.10 0.13 -19.89
N TRP A 334 13.26 0.12 -19.23
CA TRP A 334 14.32 1.11 -19.49
C TRP A 334 15.61 0.59 -20.10
N ASP A 335 15.92 -0.70 -19.96
CA ASP A 335 17.05 -1.32 -20.66
C ASP A 335 16.61 -2.57 -21.45
N PRO A 336 16.05 -2.40 -22.66
CA PRO A 336 15.62 -3.52 -23.50
C PRO A 336 16.75 -4.51 -23.84
N LYS A 337 18.02 -4.07 -23.75
CA LYS A 337 19.17 -4.95 -24.01
C LYS A 337 19.44 -5.93 -22.87
N SER A 338 18.94 -5.65 -21.67
CA SER A 338 19.06 -6.52 -20.50
C SER A 338 18.04 -7.67 -20.49
N GLN A 339 17.10 -7.68 -21.43
CA GLN A 339 16.03 -8.69 -21.49
C GLN A 339 16.50 -10.09 -21.88
N SER A 340 17.64 -10.22 -22.58
CA SER A 340 18.09 -11.51 -23.14
C SER A 340 18.40 -12.58 -22.10
N ASP A 341 18.78 -12.17 -20.88
CA ASP A 341 19.20 -13.05 -19.78
C ASP A 341 18.16 -13.09 -18.65
N PHE A 342 16.95 -12.57 -18.88
CA PHE A 342 15.90 -12.49 -17.86
C PHE A 342 14.95 -13.69 -17.94
N ASP A 343 15.14 -14.64 -17.02
CA ASP A 343 14.25 -15.78 -16.83
C ASP A 343 12.96 -15.33 -16.12
N ARG A 344 11.94 -15.00 -16.92
CA ARG A 344 10.62 -14.54 -16.46
C ARG A 344 9.90 -15.60 -15.61
N PRO A 345 9.81 -16.88 -16.01
CA PRO A 345 9.24 -17.92 -15.15
C PRO A 345 9.94 -18.09 -13.81
N GLU A 346 11.27 -18.13 -13.77
CA GLU A 346 12.00 -18.23 -12.51
C GLU A 346 11.74 -17.01 -11.62
N TYR A 347 11.65 -15.82 -12.22
CA TYR A 347 11.35 -14.59 -11.51
C TYR A 347 9.97 -14.62 -10.86
N VAL A 348 8.92 -14.96 -11.62
CA VAL A 348 7.54 -15.07 -11.12
C VAL A 348 7.43 -16.14 -10.03
N ARG A 349 8.14 -17.27 -10.18
CA ARG A 349 8.21 -18.30 -9.14
C ARG A 349 8.76 -17.73 -7.84
N LYS A 350 9.88 -16.99 -7.91
CA LYS A 350 10.51 -16.33 -6.73
C LYS A 350 9.62 -15.30 -6.05
N LEU A 351 8.68 -14.68 -6.75
CA LEU A 351 7.67 -13.79 -6.15
C LEU A 351 6.64 -14.55 -5.30
N GLY A 352 6.54 -15.87 -5.48
CA GLY A 352 5.58 -16.73 -4.80
C GLY A 352 4.17 -16.69 -5.39
N LEU A 353 4.01 -16.21 -6.63
CA LEU A 353 2.70 -16.11 -7.30
C LEU A 353 1.97 -17.45 -7.32
N LEU A 354 2.68 -18.48 -7.78
CA LEU A 354 2.10 -19.79 -8.02
C LEU A 354 1.66 -20.51 -6.74
N ASP A 355 2.11 -20.09 -5.55
CA ASP A 355 1.73 -20.73 -4.28
C ASP A 355 0.20 -20.72 -4.09
N GLN A 356 -0.48 -19.69 -4.60
CA GLN A 356 -1.93 -19.55 -4.56
C GLN A 356 -2.65 -20.65 -5.36
N SER A 357 -2.08 -21.05 -6.51
CA SER A 357 -2.60 -22.14 -7.35
C SER A 357 -2.51 -23.52 -6.67
N TYR A 358 -1.74 -23.65 -5.58
CA TYR A 358 -1.61 -24.88 -4.79
C TYR A 358 -2.35 -24.86 -3.45
N ARG A 359 -3.26 -23.90 -3.23
CA ARG A 359 -4.14 -23.89 -2.04
C ARG A 359 -4.88 -25.21 -1.83
N TRP A 360 -5.04 -26.00 -2.89
CA TRP A 360 -5.75 -27.27 -2.79
C TRP A 360 -5.04 -28.37 -2.05
N GLU A 361 -3.73 -28.26 -1.93
CA GLU A 361 -2.98 -29.13 -1.06
C GLU A 361 -3.15 -28.76 0.40
N GLN A 362 -3.26 -27.47 0.71
CA GLN A 362 -3.50 -27.00 2.08
C GLN A 362 -4.84 -27.55 2.59
N THR A 363 -5.92 -27.40 1.80
CA THR A 363 -7.23 -27.96 2.15
C THR A 363 -7.20 -29.46 2.43
N LYS A 364 -6.47 -30.24 1.62
CA LYS A 364 -6.33 -31.69 1.82
C LYS A 364 -5.58 -32.02 3.11
N ALA A 365 -4.56 -31.24 3.45
CA ALA A 365 -3.75 -31.43 4.65
C ALA A 365 -4.48 -30.96 5.93
N ASP A 366 -5.17 -29.83 5.86
CA ASP A 366 -5.79 -29.15 7.00
C ASP A 366 -7.24 -29.60 7.25
N GLY A 367 -7.86 -30.32 6.30
CA GLY A 367 -9.16 -30.97 6.47
C GLY A 367 -10.38 -30.07 6.28
N PHE A 368 -10.23 -28.83 5.81
CA PHE A 368 -11.34 -27.93 5.47
C PHE A 368 -11.05 -27.17 4.16
N ARG A 369 -12.12 -26.80 3.43
CA ARG A 369 -12.03 -26.19 2.09
C ARG A 369 -11.65 -24.71 2.19
N THR A 370 -10.42 -24.37 1.79
CA THR A 370 -9.91 -23.00 1.72
C THR A 370 -10.23 -22.31 0.38
N TYR A 371 -10.80 -23.02 -0.60
CA TYR A 371 -11.16 -22.47 -1.93
C TYR A 371 -12.46 -21.68 -1.94
N ASP A 372 -13.37 -21.99 -1.03
CA ASP A 372 -14.69 -21.37 -0.97
C ASP A 372 -14.65 -20.01 -0.25
N VAL A 373 -13.45 -19.49 0.03
CA VAL A 373 -13.25 -18.21 0.71
C VAL A 373 -12.77 -17.20 -0.32
N GLU A 374 -13.64 -16.22 -0.62
CA GLU A 374 -13.25 -15.01 -1.35
C GLU A 374 -12.03 -14.40 -0.70
N LEU A 375 -10.95 -14.30 -1.47
CA LEU A 375 -9.70 -13.75 -1.01
C LEU A 375 -9.80 -12.23 -0.99
N TYR A 376 -9.49 -11.65 0.16
CA TYR A 376 -9.32 -10.21 0.24
C TYR A 376 -8.17 -9.73 -0.67
N THR A 377 -8.47 -8.84 -1.62
CA THR A 377 -7.50 -8.08 -2.44
C THR A 377 -7.21 -6.74 -1.78
N ILE A 378 -5.94 -6.31 -1.84
CA ILE A 378 -5.55 -5.01 -1.30
C ILE A 378 -5.92 -3.98 -2.36
N ASP A 379 -7.15 -3.51 -2.26
CA ASP A 379 -7.66 -2.47 -3.14
C ASP A 379 -7.34 -1.10 -2.56
N LEU A 380 -7.75 -0.07 -3.29
CA LEU A 380 -7.54 1.31 -2.88
C LEU A 380 -8.29 1.58 -1.56
N PRO A 381 -7.71 2.37 -0.64
CA PRO A 381 -8.22 2.51 0.73
C PRO A 381 -9.48 3.39 0.80
N ASP A 382 -10.39 3.30 -0.17
CA ASP A 382 -11.62 4.09 -0.27
C ASP A 382 -12.45 3.99 1.01
N THR A 383 -12.70 2.76 1.47
CA THR A 383 -13.43 2.54 2.73
C THR A 383 -12.71 3.20 3.92
N ASP A 384 -11.37 3.16 3.96
CA ASP A 384 -10.62 3.76 5.07
C ASP A 384 -10.72 5.29 5.04
N ILE A 385 -10.64 5.89 3.84
CA ILE A 385 -10.79 7.33 3.62
C ILE A 385 -12.21 7.77 3.99
N LEU A 386 -13.24 7.10 3.45
CA LEU A 386 -14.64 7.39 3.71
C LEU A 386 -14.98 7.37 5.20
N LEU A 387 -14.51 6.36 5.93
CA LEU A 387 -14.70 6.29 7.38
C LEU A 387 -14.07 7.48 8.12
N SER A 388 -12.93 7.99 7.64
CA SER A 388 -12.31 9.19 8.20
C SER A 388 -13.06 10.47 7.85
N LEU A 389 -13.52 10.61 6.61
CA LEU A 389 -14.33 11.76 6.19
C LEU A 389 -15.63 11.81 6.98
N TYR A 390 -16.30 10.67 7.13
CA TYR A 390 -17.50 10.53 7.94
C TYR A 390 -17.26 10.87 9.42
N ASP A 391 -16.24 10.29 10.08
CA ASP A 391 -15.96 10.60 11.50
C ASP A 391 -15.66 12.10 11.72
N MET A 392 -14.96 12.73 10.77
CA MET A 392 -14.70 14.17 10.83
C MET A 392 -15.97 14.99 10.60
N ALA A 393 -16.79 14.64 9.61
CA ALA A 393 -18.06 15.31 9.33
C ALA A 393 -19.05 15.18 10.51
N PHE A 394 -19.14 13.99 11.09
CA PHE A 394 -19.98 13.74 12.25
C PHE A 394 -19.58 14.63 13.44
N ARG A 395 -18.29 14.76 13.73
CA ARG A 395 -17.81 15.65 14.80
C ARG A 395 -18.18 17.11 14.55
N VAL A 396 -18.03 17.59 13.31
CA VAL A 396 -18.40 18.96 12.93
C VAL A 396 -19.89 19.20 13.15
N GLN A 397 -20.74 18.27 12.70
CA GLN A 397 -22.19 18.37 12.88
C GLN A 397 -22.63 18.23 14.34
N ASP A 398 -21.97 17.37 15.12
CA ASP A 398 -22.27 17.18 16.54
C ASP A 398 -21.96 18.45 17.34
N GLU A 399 -20.82 19.09 17.06
CA GLU A 399 -20.46 20.37 17.66
C GLU A 399 -21.44 21.50 17.28
N GLU A 400 -21.85 21.59 16.01
CA GLU A 400 -22.81 22.58 15.54
C GLU A 400 -24.22 22.34 16.12
N LEU A 401 -24.69 21.09 16.11
CA LEU A 401 -25.97 20.70 16.70
C LEU A 401 -26.01 21.02 18.19
N TRP A 402 -24.94 20.71 18.92
CA TRP A 402 -24.84 21.00 20.34
C TRP A 402 -24.88 22.51 20.64
N ASP A 403 -24.24 23.33 19.80
CA ASP A 403 -24.32 24.79 19.91
C ASP A 403 -25.74 25.31 19.65
N LEU A 404 -26.46 24.77 18.65
CA LEU A 404 -27.85 25.14 18.37
C LEU A 404 -28.81 24.71 19.49
N ILE A 405 -28.64 23.52 20.06
CA ILE A 405 -29.41 23.05 21.22
C ILE A 405 -29.18 23.97 22.41
N THR A 406 -27.92 24.32 22.68
CA THR A 406 -27.54 25.21 23.79
C THR A 406 -28.15 26.60 23.62
N LYS A 407 -28.21 27.11 22.40
CA LYS A 407 -28.84 28.38 22.04
C LYS A 407 -30.37 28.30 21.92
N LYS A 408 -30.97 27.12 22.09
CA LYS A 408 -32.42 26.83 21.95
C LYS A 408 -32.99 27.05 20.54
N TYR A 409 -32.15 26.93 19.53
CA TYR A 409 -32.58 26.90 18.12
C TYR A 409 -32.99 25.49 17.67
N ARG A 410 -32.61 24.44 18.41
CA ARG A 410 -32.96 23.04 18.16
C ARG A 410 -33.47 22.33 19.41
N TRP A 411 -34.17 21.22 19.22
CA TRP A 411 -34.69 20.42 20.32
C TRP A 411 -33.58 19.55 20.92
N PRO A 412 -33.58 19.28 22.25
CA PRO A 412 -32.55 18.47 22.89
C PRO A 412 -32.48 17.01 22.42
N ASP A 413 -33.53 16.52 21.77
CA ASP A 413 -33.66 15.17 21.19
C ASP A 413 -33.39 15.14 19.67
N SER A 414 -32.95 16.25 19.08
CA SER A 414 -32.45 16.26 17.70
C SER A 414 -31.18 15.40 17.61
N GLU A 415 -31.14 14.49 16.65
CA GLU A 415 -30.02 13.58 16.39
C GLU A 415 -29.58 13.71 14.92
N ILE A 416 -28.29 13.52 14.68
CA ILE A 416 -27.72 13.54 13.32
C ILE A 416 -28.24 12.32 12.55
N ASP A 417 -28.68 12.52 11.31
CA ASP A 417 -28.95 11.43 10.38
C ASP A 417 -27.62 10.87 9.87
N GLU A 418 -27.09 9.88 10.59
CA GLU A 418 -25.83 9.23 10.26
C GLU A 418 -25.86 8.59 8.86
N GLN A 419 -27.02 8.11 8.39
CA GLN A 419 -27.13 7.46 7.09
C GLN A 419 -27.07 8.48 5.95
N GLU A 420 -27.79 9.59 6.09
CA GLU A 420 -27.75 10.68 5.12
C GLU A 420 -26.35 11.30 5.07
N LEU A 421 -25.74 11.56 6.23
CA LEU A 421 -24.38 12.10 6.32
C LEU A 421 -23.33 11.16 5.70
N ASN A 422 -23.42 9.86 5.95
CA ASN A 422 -22.51 8.89 5.34
C ASN A 422 -22.71 8.81 3.81
N SER A 423 -23.94 8.94 3.34
CA SER A 423 -24.25 8.95 1.90
C SER A 423 -23.68 10.19 1.24
N GLU A 424 -23.84 11.36 1.85
CA GLU A 424 -23.24 12.63 1.40
C GLU A 424 -21.72 12.52 1.30
N CYS A 425 -21.05 12.04 2.37
CA CYS A 425 -19.60 11.89 2.37
C CYS A 425 -19.12 10.94 1.26
N ALA A 426 -19.89 9.88 0.97
CA ALA A 426 -19.58 8.94 -0.10
C ALA A 426 -19.77 9.58 -1.48
N GLU A 427 -20.87 10.29 -1.72
CA GLU A 427 -21.13 10.96 -2.99
C GLU A 427 -20.07 12.03 -3.30
N GLN A 428 -19.69 12.84 -2.31
CA GLN A 428 -18.65 13.85 -2.50
C GLN A 428 -17.27 13.22 -2.75
N TRP A 429 -16.92 12.15 -2.03
CA TRP A 429 -15.65 11.45 -2.28
C TRP A 429 -15.58 10.83 -3.68
N GLU A 430 -16.65 10.17 -4.14
CA GLU A 430 -16.70 9.63 -5.50
C GLU A 430 -16.64 10.75 -6.54
N TRP A 431 -17.36 11.84 -6.33
CA TRP A 431 -17.31 13.00 -7.23
C TRP A 431 -15.91 13.61 -7.29
N ASP A 432 -15.23 13.74 -6.15
CA ASP A 432 -13.85 14.24 -6.08
C ASP A 432 -12.88 13.31 -6.82
N LYS A 433 -12.99 11.99 -6.64
CA LYS A 433 -12.18 11.01 -7.39
C LYS A 433 -12.33 11.15 -8.89
N GLU A 434 -13.56 11.31 -9.37
CA GLU A 434 -13.84 11.39 -10.81
C GLU A 434 -13.45 12.74 -11.42
N ASN A 435 -13.61 13.84 -10.69
CA ASN A 435 -13.55 15.19 -11.26
C ASN A 435 -12.33 16.00 -10.80
N LEU A 436 -12.05 16.02 -9.50
CA LEU A 436 -11.03 16.89 -8.92
C LEU A 436 -9.69 16.18 -8.70
N TRP A 437 -9.70 14.87 -8.49
CA TRP A 437 -8.50 14.12 -8.15
C TRP A 437 -7.41 14.34 -9.18
N ASN A 438 -7.72 14.19 -10.46
CA ASN A 438 -6.74 14.32 -11.54
C ASN A 438 -6.20 15.74 -11.75
N THR A 439 -6.97 16.75 -11.39
CA THR A 439 -6.63 18.15 -11.68
C THR A 439 -6.02 18.87 -10.49
N ASP A 440 -6.34 18.43 -9.27
CA ASP A 440 -5.93 19.08 -8.03
C ASP A 440 -5.02 18.19 -7.15
N MET A 441 -5.38 16.93 -6.93
CA MET A 441 -4.80 16.11 -5.86
C MET A 441 -3.72 15.13 -6.33
N ARG A 442 -3.99 14.41 -7.42
CA ARG A 442 -3.11 13.40 -8.00
C ARG A 442 -1.76 14.03 -8.35
N GLY A 443 -0.68 13.40 -7.95
CA GLY A 443 0.66 13.96 -8.06
C GLY A 443 1.01 14.95 -6.95
N GLU A 444 0.07 15.62 -6.29
CA GLU A 444 0.40 16.76 -5.43
C GLU A 444 0.33 16.43 -3.93
N ILE A 445 -0.19 15.27 -3.51
CA ILE A 445 -0.43 14.97 -2.07
C ILE A 445 0.84 15.10 -1.25
N PHE A 446 1.97 14.55 -1.71
CA PHE A 446 3.24 14.61 -0.97
C PHE A 446 3.85 16.01 -0.89
N PHE A 447 3.48 16.92 -1.79
CA PHE A 447 4.04 18.27 -1.86
C PHE A 447 3.19 19.29 -1.08
N ARG A 448 1.94 18.93 -0.76
CA ARG A 448 1.03 19.73 0.07
C ARG A 448 1.45 19.76 1.53
N GLN A 449 1.16 20.88 2.21
CA GLN A 449 1.43 21.10 3.64
C GLN A 449 0.15 21.23 4.47
N GLU A 450 -0.98 20.81 3.91
CA GLU A 450 -2.31 20.92 4.51
C GLU A 450 -2.43 20.03 5.75
N THR A 451 -3.10 20.57 6.77
CA THR A 451 -3.53 19.82 7.94
C THR A 451 -4.68 18.87 7.58
N GLN A 452 -4.97 17.90 8.45
CA GLN A 452 -6.11 17.00 8.22
C GLN A 452 -7.43 17.75 8.10
N THR A 453 -7.62 18.82 8.88
CA THR A 453 -8.83 19.66 8.82
C THR A 453 -8.92 20.38 7.48
N GLU A 454 -7.83 20.98 7.01
CA GLU A 454 -7.81 21.64 5.70
C GLU A 454 -8.01 20.64 4.54
N LEU A 455 -7.54 19.40 4.68
CA LEU A 455 -7.81 18.32 3.72
C LEU A 455 -9.29 17.92 3.73
N PHE A 456 -9.87 17.77 4.92
CA PHE A 456 -11.30 17.46 5.08
C PHE A 456 -12.19 18.56 4.47
N GLU A 457 -11.95 19.83 4.80
CA GLU A 457 -12.74 20.96 4.30
C GLU A 457 -12.68 21.13 2.78
N ARG A 458 -11.64 20.57 2.14
CA ARG A 458 -11.53 20.54 0.67
C ARG A 458 -12.34 19.43 0.05
N LEU A 459 -12.33 18.26 0.68
CA LEU A 459 -13.00 17.07 0.17
C LEU A 459 -14.49 17.04 0.52
N ILE A 460 -14.88 17.68 1.62
CA ILE A 460 -16.23 17.64 2.17
C ILE A 460 -16.74 19.07 2.38
N GLN A 461 -17.81 19.39 1.67
CA GLN A 461 -18.59 20.62 1.82
C GLN A 461 -19.95 20.26 2.43
N LEU A 462 -20.11 20.54 3.72
CA LEU A 462 -21.39 20.32 4.39
C LEU A 462 -22.33 21.50 4.09
N GLU A 463 -23.43 21.26 3.40
CA GLU A 463 -24.41 22.29 3.02
C GLU A 463 -25.33 22.71 4.18
N GLY A 464 -25.39 21.90 5.24
CA GLY A 464 -26.17 22.15 6.45
C GLY A 464 -26.06 21.01 7.47
N LEU A 465 -26.89 21.05 8.51
CA LEU A 465 -27.05 19.95 9.47
C LEU A 465 -27.96 18.87 8.90
N TYR A 466 -27.51 17.61 8.99
CA TYR A 466 -28.27 16.45 8.56
C TYR A 466 -28.96 15.88 9.79
N ILE A 467 -30.24 16.20 10.00
CA ILE A 467 -30.98 15.86 11.23
C ILE A 467 -32.10 14.86 10.91
N MET A 468 -32.21 13.81 11.72
CA MET A 468 -33.27 12.82 11.58
C MET A 468 -34.66 13.48 11.63
N GLY A 469 -35.47 13.24 10.58
CA GLY A 469 -36.86 13.68 10.52
C GLY A 469 -37.10 15.07 9.89
N GLU A 470 -36.08 15.74 9.36
CA GLU A 470 -36.24 17.02 8.62
C GLU A 470 -36.66 16.88 7.15
N GLY A 471 -37.16 15.71 6.73
CA GLY A 471 -37.77 15.48 5.41
C GLY A 471 -39.13 16.17 5.17
N LEU A 472 -39.57 17.07 6.05
CA LEU A 472 -40.77 17.89 5.87
C LEU A 472 -40.44 19.35 6.15
N VAL A 473 -40.19 20.08 5.07
CA VAL A 473 -40.02 21.54 5.03
C VAL A 473 -41.13 22.20 5.84
N PHE A 474 -40.77 22.84 6.95
CA PHE A 474 -41.61 23.83 7.60
C PHE A 474 -41.59 25.08 6.71
N ASP A 475 -42.69 25.33 5.97
CA ASP A 475 -42.89 26.61 5.29
C ASP A 475 -43.05 27.70 6.36
N PRO A 476 -42.15 28.69 6.46
CA PRO A 476 -42.22 29.72 7.50
C PRO A 476 -43.38 30.71 7.29
N LEU A 477 -44.20 30.53 6.23
CA LEU A 477 -45.25 31.46 5.84
C LEU A 477 -46.69 30.99 6.12
N ASP A 478 -46.91 29.88 6.82
CA ASP A 478 -48.27 29.50 7.26
C ASP A 478 -48.37 29.30 8.79
N PRO A 479 -48.81 30.32 9.55
CA PRO A 479 -49.03 30.21 10.99
C PRO A 479 -50.33 29.49 11.38
N GLU A 480 -51.16 28.99 10.45
CA GLU A 480 -52.51 28.47 10.75
C GLU A 480 -52.82 27.08 10.16
N GLY A 481 -51.83 26.19 10.08
CA GLY A 481 -52.01 24.82 9.58
C GLY A 481 -52.27 23.73 10.64
N LEU A 482 -52.91 24.02 11.78
CA LEU A 482 -53.31 23.00 12.76
C LEU A 482 -54.64 22.35 12.34
N TYR A 483 -54.59 21.27 11.55
CA TYR A 483 -55.71 20.31 11.49
C TYR A 483 -55.32 18.99 12.16
N LEU A 484 -55.78 18.89 13.41
CA LEU A 484 -56.11 17.63 14.07
C LEU A 484 -56.98 16.77 13.13
N MET A 485 -56.56 15.53 12.89
CA MET A 485 -57.45 14.43 12.56
C MET A 485 -57.14 13.28 13.53
N ALA A 486 -57.88 13.28 14.62
CA ALA A 486 -58.17 12.07 15.39
C ALA A 486 -59.55 11.58 14.94
N ASP A 487 -59.58 10.46 14.22
CA ASP A 487 -60.34 9.24 14.53
C ASP A 487 -60.02 8.13 13.51
#